data_AF-V4KM97-F1
#
_entry.id   AF-V4KM97-F1
#
_cell.length_a   1.000
_cell.length_b   1.000
_cell.length_c   1.000
_cell.angle_alpha   90.00
_cell.angle_beta   90.00
_cell.angle_gamma   90.00
#
_symmetry.space_group_name_H-M   'P 1'
#
loop_
_entity.id
_entity.type
_entity.pdbx_description
1 polymer ?
#
loop_
_entity_poly.entity_id
_entity_poly.type
_entity_poly.pdbx_seq_one_letter_code
_entity_poly.pdbx_strand_id
1 'polypeptide(L)'
;MVASKRLKISVPKFNNASLIADYSRTLIGRCMNPHTQDMKTLLYMLPRIWKVEERVAGADLGLGRFQFDLTERKTSLSNRKSGSG
;
A
#
# COMPACT_ATOMS: atom_id res chain seq x y z
N MET A 1 -37.24 30.20 10.65
CA MET A 1 -36.26 29.09 10.81
C MET A 1 -36.43 28.14 9.64
N VAL A 2 -35.47 28.06 8.71
CA VAL A 2 -35.54 27.14 7.57
C VAL A 2 -35.01 25.78 8.01
N ALA A 3 -35.87 24.77 8.01
CA ALA A 3 -35.47 23.39 8.28
C ALA A 3 -34.60 22.88 7.12
N SER A 4 -33.31 22.65 7.38
CA SER A 4 -32.40 22.06 6.39
C SER A 4 -32.78 20.59 6.16
N LYS A 5 -33.27 20.26 4.96
CA LYS A 5 -33.52 18.88 4.54
C LYS A 5 -32.18 18.12 4.49
N ARG A 6 -32.00 17.16 5.39
CA ARG A 6 -30.87 16.21 5.33
C ARG A 6 -31.00 15.32 4.10
N LEU A 7 -30.12 15.51 3.13
CA LEU A 7 -29.96 14.59 1.99
C LEU A 7 -29.37 13.28 2.51
N LYS A 8 -30.14 12.18 2.38
CA LYS A 8 -29.63 10.83 2.67
C LYS A 8 -28.95 10.31 1.40
N ILE A 9 -27.63 10.38 1.38
CA ILE A 9 -26.81 9.81 0.31
C ILE A 9 -26.52 8.36 0.71
N SER A 10 -26.99 7.40 -0.08
CA SER A 10 -26.65 5.98 0.12
C SER A 10 -25.43 5.66 -0.74
N VAL A 11 -24.33 5.29 -0.09
CA VAL A 11 -23.11 4.87 -0.80
C VAL A 11 -23.35 3.45 -1.33
N PRO A 12 -23.21 3.21 -2.66
CA PRO A 12 -23.34 1.87 -3.21
C PRO A 12 -22.31 0.92 -2.59
N LYS A 13 -22.69 -0.34 -2.38
CA LYS A 13 -21.78 -1.36 -1.87
C LYS A 13 -20.65 -1.56 -2.88
N PHE A 14 -19.46 -1.13 -2.52
CA PHE A 14 -18.26 -1.35 -3.32
C PHE A 14 -17.67 -2.71 -2.96
N ASN A 15 -17.36 -3.52 -3.98
CA ASN A 15 -16.70 -4.81 -3.79
C ASN A 15 -15.18 -4.60 -3.63
N ASN A 16 -14.69 -4.73 -2.40
CA ASN A 16 -13.26 -4.57 -2.08
C ASN A 16 -12.43 -5.84 -2.30
N ALA A 17 -13.00 -6.95 -2.80
CA ALA A 17 -12.30 -8.23 -2.86
C ALA A 17 -10.99 -8.18 -3.67
N SER A 18 -10.99 -7.50 -4.81
CA SER A 18 -9.79 -7.31 -5.63
C SER A 18 -8.74 -6.48 -4.91
N LEU A 19 -9.13 -5.35 -4.31
CA LEU A 19 -8.24 -4.48 -3.55
C LEU A 19 -7.60 -5.24 -2.38
N ILE A 20 -8.40 -5.99 -1.62
CA ILE A 20 -7.89 -6.79 -0.49
C ILE A 20 -6.91 -7.86 -0.98
N ALA A 21 -7.19 -8.49 -2.13
CA ALA A 21 -6.28 -9.47 -2.71
C ALA A 21 -4.95 -8.82 -3.18
N ASP A 22 -5.02 -7.66 -3.82
CA ASP A 22 -3.85 -6.92 -4.31
C ASP A 22 -2.95 -6.45 -3.15
N TYR A 23 -3.54 -5.99 -2.04
CA TYR A 23 -2.81 -5.55 -0.84
C TYR A 23 -2.52 -6.67 0.17
N SER A 24 -2.78 -7.94 -0.18
CA SER A 24 -2.59 -9.08 0.74
C SER A 24 -1.14 -9.26 1.22
N ARG A 25 -0.18 -8.68 0.50
CA ARG A 25 1.27 -8.75 0.79
C ARG A 25 1.85 -7.41 1.23
N THR A 26 0.99 -6.47 1.61
CA THR A 26 1.40 -5.18 2.09
C THR A 26 1.56 -5.19 3.61
N LEU A 27 2.71 -4.76 4.10
CA LEU A 27 2.96 -4.55 5.52
C LEU A 27 2.79 -3.07 5.86
N ILE A 28 1.84 -2.76 6.75
CA ILE A 28 1.66 -1.40 7.28
C ILE A 28 2.24 -1.36 8.69
N GLY A 29 3.19 -0.46 8.91
CA GLY A 29 3.81 -0.24 10.21
C GLY A 29 3.58 1.17 10.72
N ARG A 30 3.83 1.36 12.02
CA ARG A 30 3.84 2.67 12.67
C ARG A 30 5.19 2.90 13.32
N CYS A 31 5.77 4.07 13.10
CA CYS A 31 6.90 4.58 13.86
C CYS A 31 6.45 4.77 15.32
N MET A 32 7.07 4.02 16.23
CA MET A 32 6.74 4.07 17.65
C MET A 32 7.43 5.22 18.38
N ASN A 33 8.53 5.74 17.84
CA ASN A 33 9.26 6.86 18.44
C ASN A 33 9.60 7.93 17.40
N PRO A 34 8.61 8.74 16.97
CA PRO A 34 8.79 9.75 15.92
C PRO A 34 9.75 10.88 16.32
N HIS A 35 10.08 11.04 17.60
CA HIS A 35 11.07 12.03 18.05
C HIS A 35 12.52 11.64 17.71
N THR A 36 12.83 10.35 17.67
CA THR A 36 14.20 9.87 17.38
C THR A 36 14.29 9.05 16.10
N GLN A 37 13.17 8.52 15.61
CA GLN A 37 13.12 7.69 14.41
C GLN A 37 12.45 8.49 13.29
N ASP A 38 13.30 9.09 12.45
CA ASP A 38 12.86 9.72 11.21
C ASP A 38 12.27 8.68 10.25
N MET A 39 11.16 9.06 9.62
CA MET A 39 10.41 8.17 8.73
C MET A 39 11.23 7.74 7.51
N LYS A 40 12.00 8.66 6.91
CA LYS A 40 12.84 8.34 5.74
C LYS A 40 13.94 7.37 6.13
N THR A 41 14.50 7.53 7.33
CA THR A 41 15.51 6.61 7.87
C THR A 41 14.93 5.22 8.10
N LEU A 42 13.72 5.12 8.67
CA LEU A 42 13.03 3.84 8.84
C LEU A 42 12.73 3.15 7.50
N LEU A 43 12.19 3.90 6.53
CA LEU A 43 11.92 3.37 5.19
C LEU A 43 13.20 2.86 4.51
N TYR A 44 14.33 3.50 4.74
CA TYR A 44 15.62 3.07 4.20
C TYR A 44 16.20 1.87 4.95
N MET A 45 16.11 1.84 6.28
CA MET A 45 16.81 0.84 7.12
C MET A 45 16.04 -0.48 7.23
N LEU A 46 14.71 -0.45 7.34
CA LEU A 46 13.89 -1.65 7.55
C LEU A 46 14.04 -2.70 6.43
N PRO A 47 14.01 -2.34 5.13
CA PRO A 47 14.27 -3.29 4.05
C PRO A 47 15.63 -4.00 4.16
N ARG A 48 16.65 -3.32 4.70
CA ARG A 48 18.01 -3.87 4.85
C ARG A 48 18.11 -4.82 6.02
N ILE A 49 17.51 -4.45 7.16
CA ILE A 49 17.42 -5.30 8.35
C ILE A 49 16.71 -6.62 8.02
N TRP A 50 15.65 -6.57 7.22
CA TRP A 50 14.89 -7.75 6.80
C TRP A 50 15.47 -8.46 5.57
N LYS A 51 16.54 -7.93 4.94
CA LYS A 51 17.18 -8.47 3.73
C LYS A 51 16.21 -8.60 2.54
N VAL A 52 15.32 -7.64 2.37
CA VAL A 52 14.30 -7.58 1.30
C VAL A 52 14.42 -6.35 0.39
N GLU A 53 15.58 -5.69 0.40
CA GLU A 53 15.87 -4.42 -0.30
C GLU A 53 15.43 -4.40 -1.77
N GLU A 54 15.56 -5.51 -2.48
CA GLU A 54 15.21 -5.60 -3.92
C GLU A 54 13.77 -6.05 -4.21
N ARG A 55 12.96 -6.29 -3.17
CA ARG A 55 11.63 -6.91 -3.27
C ARG A 55 10.54 -6.12 -2.56
N VAL A 56 10.84 -4.89 -2.15
CA VAL A 56 9.92 -4.08 -1.36
C VAL A 56 9.85 -2.65 -1.90
N ALA A 57 8.63 -2.15 -2.07
CA ALA A 57 8.36 -0.74 -2.31
C ALA A 57 7.88 -0.08 -1.01
N GLY A 58 8.61 0.92 -0.51
CA GLY A 58 8.24 1.68 0.68
C GLY A 58 7.51 2.98 0.36
N ALA A 59 6.43 3.27 1.07
CA ALA A 59 5.71 4.53 1.00
C ALA A 59 5.43 5.11 2.40
N ASP A 60 5.58 6.43 2.54
CA ASP A 60 5.16 7.16 3.74
C ASP A 60 3.66 7.46 3.66
N LEU A 61 2.90 7.01 4.67
CA LEU A 61 1.46 7.24 4.79
C LEU A 61 1.14 8.47 5.66
N GLY A 62 2.17 9.15 6.17
CA GLY A 62 2.04 10.26 7.12
C GLY A 62 1.56 9.81 8.50
N LEU A 63 1.52 10.76 9.44
CA LEU A 63 1.10 10.52 10.84
C LEU A 63 1.87 9.38 11.51
N GLY A 64 3.16 9.25 11.19
CA GLY A 64 4.01 8.21 11.74
C GLY A 64 3.72 6.81 11.21
N ARG A 65 3.05 6.65 10.06
CA ARG A 65 2.79 5.35 9.43
C ARG A 65 3.56 5.18 8.14
N PHE A 66 3.98 3.96 7.87
CA PHE A 66 4.61 3.56 6.62
C PHE A 66 3.97 2.31 6.05
N GLN A 67 4.09 2.14 4.76
CA GLN A 67 3.64 0.99 4.02
C GLN A 67 4.81 0.37 3.28
N PHE A 68 4.93 -0.94 3.34
CA PHE A 68 5.82 -1.73 2.50
C PHE A 68 4.98 -2.68 1.65
N ASP A 69 5.06 -2.53 0.34
CA ASP A 69 4.49 -3.51 -0.58
C ASP A 69 5.55 -4.55 -0.95
N LEU A 70 5.30 -5.80 -0.57
CA LEU A 70 6.21 -6.91 -0.81
C LEU A 70 5.85 -7.56 -2.14
N THR A 71 6.45 -7.07 -3.22
CA THR A 71 6.32 -7.69 -4.53
C THR A 71 7.26 -8.88 -4.61
N GLU A 72 6.70 -10.10 -4.51
CA GLU A 72 7.44 -11.28 -4.94
C GLU A 72 7.74 -11.12 -6.43
N ARG A 73 9.03 -11.10 -6.83
CA ARG A 73 9.40 -11.02 -8.24
C ARG A 73 8.68 -12.14 -8.99
N LYS A 74 7.59 -11.82 -9.68
CA LYS A 74 7.11 -12.62 -10.80
C LYS A 74 8.16 -12.39 -11.88
N THR A 75 9.04 -13.37 -12.06
CA THR A 75 9.78 -13.56 -13.31
C THR A 75 8.75 -13.54 -14.44
N SER A 76 8.53 -12.38 -15.05
CA SER A 76 7.65 -12.21 -16.20
C SER A 76 8.42 -12.61 -17.45
N LEU A 77 8.72 -13.90 -17.59
CA LEU A 77 8.90 -14.49 -18.91
C LEU A 77 7.50 -14.84 -19.45
N SER A 78 6.73 -13.82 -19.84
CA SER A 78 5.52 -14.00 -20.64
C SER A 78 5.61 -13.14 -21.89
N ASN A 79 6.68 -13.35 -22.67
CA ASN A 79 6.69 -12.98 -24.07
C ASN A 79 6.05 -14.14 -24.87
N ARG A 80 4.72 -14.09 -25.04
CA ARG A 80 3.99 -14.66 -26.18
C ARG A 80 2.48 -14.49 -25.99
N LYS A 81 1.96 -13.36 -26.45
CA LYS A 81 0.76 -13.40 -27.29
C LYS A 81 1.04 -12.55 -28.52
N SER A 82 1.47 -13.25 -29.57
CA SER A 82 1.37 -12.76 -30.95
C SER A 82 -0.09 -12.41 -31.21
N GLY A 83 -0.36 -11.13 -31.42
CA GLY A 83 -1.49 -10.72 -32.22
C GLY A 83 -1.06 -10.71 -33.69
N SER A 84 -1.96 -11.11 -34.58
CA SER A 84 -2.30 -10.47 -35.85
C SER A 84 -2.56 -11.50 -36.95
N GLY A 85 -3.74 -11.38 -37.58
CA GLY A 85 -4.06 -11.98 -38.88
C GLY A 85 -4.99 -13.16 -38.82
#